data_AF-A0A168HJD5-F1
#
_entry.id   AF-A0A168HJD5-F1
#
_cell.length_a   1.000
_cell.length_b   1.000
_cell.length_c   1.000
_cell.angle_alpha   90.00
_cell.angle_beta   90.00
_cell.angle_gamma   90.00
#
_symmetry.space_group_name_H-M   'P 1'
#
loop_
_entity.id
_entity.type
_entity.pdbx_description
1 polymer ?
#
loop_
_entity_poly.entity_id
_entity_poly.type
_entity_poly.pdbx_seq_one_letter_code
_entity_poly.pdbx_strand_id
1 'polypeptide(L)'
;MLPAAQLADLLASFTPSIDPAGPEWSDLCSALDAYDRAAQLGLDLDEARYQVDTAAMILHLWFSSIDPQRHSGVHEHQTVR
;
A
#
# COMPACT_ATOMS: atom_id res chain seq x y z
N MET A 1 -15.63 12.29 -1.63
CA MET A 1 -15.02 11.23 -0.79
C MET A 1 -15.95 10.03 -0.74
N LEU A 2 -15.41 8.82 -0.79
CA LEU A 2 -16.19 7.59 -0.55
C LEU A 2 -16.65 7.54 0.92
N PRO A 3 -17.84 6.99 1.21
CA PRO A 3 -18.21 6.64 2.59
C PRO A 3 -17.22 5.66 3.19
N ALA A 4 -16.94 5.76 4.50
CA ALA A 4 -15.94 4.95 5.19
C ALA A 4 -16.12 3.43 4.97
N ALA A 5 -17.37 2.94 4.94
CA ALA A 5 -17.68 1.54 4.67
C ALA A 5 -17.28 1.09 3.25
N GLN A 6 -17.54 1.92 2.23
CA GLN A 6 -17.15 1.61 0.85
C GLN A 6 -15.65 1.67 0.64
N LEU A 7 -14.96 2.55 1.38
CA LEU A 7 -13.50 2.59 1.38
C LEU A 7 -12.93 1.32 2.01
N ALA A 8 -13.46 0.89 3.15
CA ALA A 8 -13.03 -0.37 3.79
C ALA A 8 -13.26 -1.58 2.88
N ASP A 9 -14.42 -1.68 2.22
CA ASP A 9 -14.72 -2.76 1.28
C ASP A 9 -13.77 -2.76 0.07
N LEU A 10 -13.44 -1.58 -0.47
CA LEU A 10 -12.47 -1.44 -1.55
C LEU A 10 -11.06 -1.86 -1.10
N LEU A 11 -10.63 -1.41 0.07
CA LEU A 11 -9.31 -1.73 0.64
C LEU A 11 -9.18 -3.22 0.98
N ALA A 12 -10.27 -3.86 1.41
CA ALA A 12 -10.35 -5.30 1.64
C ALA A 12 -10.29 -6.13 0.34
N SER A 13 -10.57 -5.53 -0.83
CA SER A 13 -10.50 -6.22 -2.12
C SER A 13 -9.07 -6.42 -2.65
N PHE A 14 -8.09 -5.68 -2.11
CA PHE A 14 -6.69 -5.88 -2.44
C PHE A 14 -6.17 -7.19 -1.80
N THR A 15 -5.16 -7.79 -2.41
CA THR A 15 -4.50 -8.98 -1.86
C THR A 15 -3.00 -8.73 -1.72
N PRO A 16 -2.44 -8.78 -0.50
CA PRO A 16 -3.13 -8.80 0.81
C PRO A 16 -4.13 -7.65 1.01
N SER A 17 -5.06 -7.79 1.97
CA SER A 17 -6.01 -6.71 2.30
C SER A 17 -5.28 -5.53 2.95
N ILE A 18 -5.65 -4.30 2.58
CA ILE A 18 -5.14 -3.09 3.23
C ILE A 18 -5.97 -2.82 4.49
N ASP A 19 -5.32 -2.68 5.64
CA ASP A 19 -5.97 -2.20 6.86
C ASP A 19 -6.05 -0.65 6.83
N PRO A 20 -7.25 -0.05 6.74
CA PRO A 20 -7.40 1.40 6.78
C PRO A 20 -6.99 2.04 8.12
N ALA A 21 -6.85 1.25 9.19
CA ALA A 21 -6.35 1.72 10.49
C ALA A 21 -4.85 1.48 10.67
N GLY A 22 -4.18 0.86 9.69
CA GLY A 22 -2.75 0.56 9.73
C GLY A 22 -1.87 1.80 9.60
N PRO A 23 -0.68 1.82 10.22
CA PRO A 23 0.22 2.97 10.16
C PRO A 23 0.67 3.27 8.73
N GLU A 24 0.92 2.26 7.89
CA GLU A 24 1.37 2.45 6.51
C GLU A 24 0.31 3.15 5.64
N TRP A 25 -0.98 2.83 5.86
CA TRP A 25 -2.09 3.51 5.19
C TRP A 25 -2.26 4.95 5.69
N SER A 26 -2.12 5.16 7.01
CA SER A 26 -2.16 6.49 7.62
C SER A 26 -1.03 7.40 7.12
N ASP A 27 0.16 6.85 6.93
CA ASP A 27 1.33 7.58 6.41
C ASP A 27 1.11 7.99 4.94
N LEU A 28 0.57 7.11 4.11
CA LEU A 28 0.21 7.45 2.73
C LEU A 28 -0.85 8.55 2.67
N CYS A 29 -1.90 8.45 3.50
CA CYS A 29 -2.92 9.51 3.58
C CYS A 29 -2.31 10.85 3.99
N SER A 30 -1.41 10.85 4.97
CA SER A 30 -0.73 12.06 5.44
C SER A 30 0.15 12.70 4.37
N ALA A 31 0.84 11.89 3.56
CA ALA A 31 1.65 12.36 2.44
C ALA A 31 0.79 12.99 1.33
N LEU A 32 -0.36 12.37 1.00
CA LEU A 32 -1.32 12.93 0.04
C LEU A 32 -1.90 14.26 0.54
N ASP A 33 -2.26 14.36 1.82
CA ASP A 33 -2.73 15.61 2.42
C ASP A 33 -1.66 16.71 2.41
N ALA A 34 -0.38 16.35 2.56
CA ALA A 34 0.73 17.30 2.45
C ALA A 34 0.90 17.80 1.00
N TYR A 35 0.80 16.90 0.02
CA TYR A 35 0.83 17.23 -1.40
C TYR A 35 -0.31 18.17 -1.79
N ASP A 36 -1.55 17.85 -1.40
CA ASP A 36 -2.72 18.67 -1.69
C ASP A 36 -2.60 20.07 -1.06
N ARG A 37 -2.09 20.17 0.18
CA ARG A 37 -1.82 21.46 0.82
C ARG A 37 -0.74 22.25 0.07
N ALA A 38 0.35 21.62 -0.34
CA ALA A 38 1.42 22.28 -1.10
C ALA A 38 0.89 22.81 -2.45
N ALA A 39 0.05 22.01 -3.14
CA ALA A 39 -0.58 22.40 -4.40
C ALA A 39 -1.53 23.59 -4.23
N GLN A 40 -2.36 23.58 -3.17
CA GLN A 40 -3.26 24.69 -2.85
C GLN A 40 -2.51 25.99 -2.50
N LEU A 41 -1.35 25.87 -1.88
CA LEU A 41 -0.50 27.01 -1.52
C LEU A 41 0.38 27.49 -2.68
N GLY A 42 0.37 26.81 -3.83
CA GLY A 42 1.23 27.12 -4.98
C GLY A 42 2.72 26.93 -4.68
N LEU A 43 3.05 26.02 -3.76
CA LEU A 43 4.43 25.68 -3.42
C LEU A 43 5.02 24.69 -4.45
N ASP A 44 6.34 24.57 -4.42
CA ASP A 44 7.02 23.49 -5.14
C ASP A 44 6.59 22.12 -4.59
N LEU A 45 6.36 21.17 -5.50
CA LEU A 45 5.75 19.89 -5.21
C LEU A 45 6.74 18.73 -5.19
N ASP A 46 8.01 18.96 -5.49
CA ASP A 46 9.00 17.89 -5.60
C ASP A 46 9.19 17.14 -4.26
N GLU A 47 9.32 17.88 -3.15
CA GLU A 47 9.43 17.26 -1.81
C GLU A 47 8.16 16.48 -1.42
N ALA A 48 6.99 17.07 -1.66
CA ALA A 48 5.73 16.41 -1.33
C ALA A 48 5.51 15.16 -2.21
N ARG A 49 5.91 15.21 -3.49
CA ARG A 49 5.88 14.06 -4.40
C ARG A 49 6.82 12.96 -3.92
N TYR A 50 8.04 13.32 -3.52
CA TYR A 50 8.99 12.36 -2.95
C TYR A 50 8.43 11.65 -1.71
N GLN A 51 7.71 12.36 -0.84
CA GLN A 51 7.06 11.77 0.33
C GLN A 51 5.92 10.81 -0.05
N VAL A 52 5.09 11.16 -1.03
CA VAL A 52 4.03 10.29 -1.56
C VAL A 52 4.64 9.01 -2.16
N ASP A 53 5.66 9.14 -3.00
CA ASP A 53 6.33 8.01 -3.64
C ASP A 53 6.97 7.09 -2.59
N THR A 54 7.59 7.66 -1.56
CA THR A 54 8.18 6.90 -0.45
C THR A 54 7.11 6.14 0.34
N ALA A 55 6.02 6.79 0.71
CA ALA A 55 4.93 6.14 1.46
C ALA A 55 4.26 5.03 0.63
N ALA A 56 4.05 5.25 -0.67
CA ALA A 56 3.52 4.25 -1.58
C ALA A 56 4.45 3.03 -1.72
N MET A 57 5.77 3.26 -1.79
CA MET A 57 6.77 2.19 -1.83
C MET A 57 6.79 1.37 -0.53
N ILE A 58 6.72 2.02 0.65
CA ILE A 58 6.66 1.33 1.95
C ILE A 58 5.41 0.44 2.02
N LEU A 59 4.25 0.99 1.64
CA LEU A 59 3.00 0.24 1.59
C LEU A 59 3.12 -0.97 0.66
N HIS A 60 3.70 -0.80 -0.53
CA HIS A 60 3.93 -1.90 -1.48
C HIS A 60 4.89 -2.99 -0.96
N LEU A 61 5.96 -2.60 -0.26
CA LEU A 61 6.91 -3.53 0.36
C LEU A 61 6.25 -4.35 1.48
N TRP A 62 5.38 -3.71 2.28
CA TRP A 62 4.57 -4.40 3.28
C TRP A 62 3.70 -5.48 2.65
N PHE A 63 3.01 -5.16 1.55
CA PHE A 63 2.24 -6.15 0.77
C PHE A 63 3.09 -7.31 0.28
N SER A 64 4.28 -7.01 -0.25
CA SER A 64 5.19 -8.03 -0.77
C SER A 64 5.76 -8.94 0.32
N SER A 65 5.89 -8.44 1.55
CA SER A 65 6.38 -9.20 2.71
C SER A 65 5.33 -10.18 3.28
N ILE A 66 4.05 -9.84 3.16
CA ILE A 66 2.92 -10.64 3.69
C ILE A 66 2.56 -11.82 2.78
N ASP A 67 3.12 -11.88 1.57
CA ASP A 67 2.95 -12.99 0.64
C ASP A 67 4.22 -13.89 0.58
N PRO A 68 4.42 -14.83 1.53
CA PRO A 68 5.54 -15.76 1.47
C PRO A 68 5.39 -16.87 0.41
N GLN A 69 4.31 -16.89 -0.41
CA GLN A 69 3.92 -18.11 -1.15
C GLN A 69 4.32 -18.22 -2.62
N ARG A 70 5.09 -17.28 -3.21
CA ARG A 70 5.45 -17.40 -4.64
C ARG A 70 6.81 -18.03 -4.98
N HIS A 71 7.59 -18.51 -4.01
CA HIS A 71 8.87 -19.18 -4.28
C HIS A 71 9.08 -20.46 -3.46
N SER A 72 8.14 -21.42 -3.50
CA SER A 72 8.52 -22.85 -3.36
C SER A 72 7.41 -23.78 -3.85
N GLY A 73 7.00 -23.59 -5.10
CA GLY A 73 6.20 -24.56 -5.84
C GLY A 73 7.08 -25.55 -6.60
N VAL A 74 8.17 -26.05 -6.01
CA VAL A 74 8.83 -27.26 -6.55
C VAL A 74 8.22 -28.46 -5.85
N HIS A 75 7.02 -28.82 -6.32
CA HIS A 75 6.53 -30.18 -6.23
C HIS A 75 7.24 -30.98 -7.33
N GLU A 76 8.34 -31.66 -7.01
CA GLU A 76 8.82 -32.77 -7.82
C GLU A 76 8.68 -34.07 -7.02
N HIS A 77 7.51 -34.65 -7.20
CA HIS A 77 7.25 -36.07 -7.42
C HIS A 77 7.91 -37.08 -6.47
N GLN A 78 7.10 -37.47 -5.50
CA GLN A 78 7.03 -38.83 -4.98
C GLN A 78 7.01 -39.86 -6.14
N THR A 79 7.98 -40.77 -6.18
CA THR A 79 7.80 -42.12 -6.75
C THR A 79 8.60 -43.17 -5.97
N VAL A 80 7.86 -44.05 -5.28
CA VAL A 80 7.95 -45.54 -5.26
C VAL A 80 9.39 -46.12 -5.22
N ARG A 81 9.85 -46.86 -4.21
CA ARG A 81 9.33 -48.10 -3.60
C ARG A 81 10.13 -48.42 -2.33
#